data_AF-A0A0L9U5A3-F1
#
_entry.id   AF-A0A0L9U5A3-F1
#
_cell.length_a   1.000
_cell.length_b   1.000
_cell.length_c   1.000
_cell.angle_alpha   90.00
_cell.angle_beta   90.00
_cell.angle_gamma   90.00
#
_symmetry.space_group_name_H-M   'P 1'
#
loop_
_entity.id
_entity.type
_entity.pdbx_description
1 polymer ?
#
loop_
_entity_poly.entity_id
_entity_poly.type
_entity_poly.pdbx_seq_one_letter_code
_entity_poly.pdbx_strand_id
1 'polypeptide(L)'
;MADSRRHRRRTAGASSSSQPRLANINGWISDQGKHADFVNSWQERKINAVKFIRLDFFRFYGFQFPNTFAEQGLTHLLEQKGCIYPDLIRVFYFNLRYRDGIISTKVKGVRIILDDDIWTNVAQLPIWDDAVKVHLGLEDFNRMMTFQSFLRHPEQQTNRRQLLVGGFKVEERMIHYLIVWILCPRATNHAQCSEQDLLLLYGILNHIHIDWPALIADTMVKAKKSHSYQLPYALLISRILEFKGVPVEGELVQNIVTVGSEIGDTTFHQMGFITRGFC
;
A
#
# COMPACT_ATOMS: atom_id res chain seq x y z
N MET A 1 -21.11 -60.68 -1.57
CA MET A 1 -21.52 -60.11 -2.86
C MET A 1 -22.95 -59.61 -2.71
N ALA A 2 -23.15 -58.29 -2.68
CA ALA A 2 -24.45 -57.64 -2.78
C ALA A 2 -24.23 -56.26 -3.40
N ASP A 3 -24.97 -56.02 -4.47
CA ASP A 3 -24.94 -54.88 -5.37
C ASP A 3 -25.77 -53.71 -4.79
N SER A 4 -25.38 -52.47 -5.05
CA SER A 4 -26.29 -51.31 -5.14
C SER A 4 -25.53 -50.07 -5.60
N ARG A 5 -25.54 -49.88 -6.92
CA ARG A 5 -25.20 -48.63 -7.63
C ARG A 5 -26.06 -47.47 -7.11
N ARG A 6 -25.43 -46.42 -6.58
CA ARG A 6 -26.04 -45.08 -6.44
C ARG A 6 -25.37 -44.11 -7.40
N HIS A 7 -26.12 -43.75 -8.46
CA HIS A 7 -25.79 -42.65 -9.35
C HIS A 7 -25.75 -41.33 -8.58
N ARG A 8 -24.58 -40.69 -8.52
CA ARG A 8 -24.45 -39.29 -8.10
C ARG A 8 -24.37 -38.42 -9.35
N ARG A 9 -25.52 -37.87 -9.76
CA ARG A 9 -25.61 -36.76 -10.72
C ARG A 9 -24.75 -35.61 -10.18
N ARG A 10 -23.61 -35.33 -10.80
CA ARG A 10 -22.91 -34.05 -10.66
C ARG A 10 -23.57 -33.09 -11.64
N THR A 11 -24.31 -32.14 -11.10
CA THR A 11 -24.77 -30.93 -11.78
C THR A 11 -23.55 -30.21 -12.34
N ALA A 12 -23.47 -30.12 -13.68
CA ALA A 12 -22.55 -29.23 -14.36
C ALA A 12 -22.97 -27.80 -14.02
N GLY A 13 -22.29 -27.19 -13.05
CA GLY A 13 -22.35 -25.76 -12.85
C GLY A 13 -21.76 -25.11 -14.08
N ALA A 14 -22.55 -24.31 -14.78
CA ALA A 14 -22.08 -23.48 -15.87
C ALA A 14 -20.95 -22.58 -15.34
N SER A 15 -19.72 -22.91 -15.70
CA SER A 15 -18.59 -22.00 -15.56
C SER A 15 -18.90 -20.79 -16.43
N SER A 16 -19.37 -19.71 -15.81
CA SER A 16 -19.36 -18.41 -16.48
C SER A 16 -17.91 -18.04 -16.67
N SER A 17 -17.39 -18.31 -17.88
CA SER A 17 -16.14 -17.74 -18.35
C SER A 17 -16.31 -16.22 -18.34
N SER A 18 -15.80 -15.56 -17.31
CA SER A 18 -15.66 -14.11 -17.30
C SER A 18 -14.67 -13.76 -18.40
N GLN A 19 -15.16 -13.48 -19.61
CA GLN A 19 -14.30 -12.93 -20.66
C GLN A 19 -13.68 -11.62 -20.11
N PRO A 20 -12.37 -11.42 -20.24
CA PRO A 20 -11.75 -10.15 -19.91
C PRO A 20 -12.43 -9.06 -20.75
N ARG A 21 -13.05 -8.07 -20.09
CA ARG A 21 -13.47 -6.86 -20.80
C ARG A 21 -12.19 -6.21 -21.33
N LEU A 22 -12.01 -6.18 -22.65
CA LEU A 22 -11.03 -5.28 -23.24
C LEU A 22 -11.53 -3.86 -22.95
N ALA A 23 -10.91 -3.19 -21.98
CA ALA A 23 -10.96 -1.73 -21.95
C ALA A 23 -10.58 -1.24 -23.35
N ASN A 24 -11.33 -0.31 -23.92
CA ASN A 24 -10.99 0.27 -25.21
C ASN A 24 -9.79 1.20 -24.99
N ILE A 25 -8.58 0.62 -24.89
CA ILE A 25 -7.29 1.28 -24.58
C ILE A 25 -6.85 2.17 -25.77
N ASN A 26 -7.57 2.12 -26.90
CA ASN A 26 -7.32 2.94 -28.08
C ASN A 26 -7.35 4.43 -27.72
N GLY A 27 -6.23 5.11 -27.94
CA GLY A 27 -6.06 6.54 -27.65
C GLY A 27 -5.45 6.86 -26.26
N TRP A 28 -5.34 5.88 -25.36
CA TRP A 28 -4.72 6.10 -24.04
C TRP A 28 -3.20 6.08 -24.09
N ILE A 29 -2.66 5.25 -24.99
CA ILE A 29 -1.24 5.13 -25.29
C ILE A 29 -1.04 5.58 -26.74
N SER A 30 -0.38 6.72 -26.95
CA SER A 30 -0.23 7.33 -28.28
C SER A 30 0.75 6.59 -29.21
N ASP A 31 1.43 5.55 -28.72
CA ASP A 31 2.50 4.82 -29.42
C ASP A 31 2.06 3.37 -29.63
N GLN A 32 1.96 2.93 -30.90
CA GLN A 32 1.47 1.60 -31.27
C GLN A 32 2.35 0.44 -30.75
N GLY A 33 3.67 0.63 -30.68
CA GLY A 33 4.57 -0.39 -30.12
C GLY A 33 4.34 -0.55 -28.61
N LYS A 34 4.15 0.57 -27.92
CA LYS A 34 3.80 0.58 -26.50
C LYS A 34 2.42 0.01 -26.21
N HIS A 35 1.48 0.11 -27.15
CA HIS A 35 0.14 -0.44 -26.99
C HIS A 35 0.18 -1.98 -26.89
N ALA A 36 0.95 -2.65 -27.75
CA ALA A 36 1.11 -4.10 -27.71
C ALA A 36 1.78 -4.56 -26.40
N ASP A 37 2.84 -3.87 -25.96
CA ASP A 37 3.51 -4.17 -24.69
C ASP A 37 2.59 -4.03 -23.48
N PHE A 38 1.70 -3.03 -23.49
CA PHE A 38 0.74 -2.83 -22.41
C PHE A 38 -0.25 -4.00 -22.31
N VAL A 39 -0.85 -4.40 -23.43
CA VAL A 39 -1.81 -5.51 -23.48
C VAL A 39 -1.14 -6.81 -23.04
N ASN A 40 0.08 -7.08 -23.50
CA ASN A 40 0.76 -8.35 -23.23
C ASN A 40 1.35 -8.46 -21.81
N SER A 41 1.74 -7.35 -21.17
CA SER A 41 2.52 -7.40 -19.93
C SER A 41 2.00 -6.53 -18.79
N TRP A 42 1.06 -5.62 -19.04
CA TRP A 42 0.61 -4.63 -18.04
C TRP A 42 -0.88 -4.68 -17.71
N GLN A 43 -1.75 -5.07 -18.65
CA GLN A 43 -3.20 -5.10 -18.46
C GLN A 43 -3.61 -5.94 -17.25
N GLU A 44 -2.92 -7.06 -16.99
CA GLU A 44 -3.22 -7.96 -15.88
C GLU A 44 -2.32 -7.75 -14.65
N ARG A 45 -1.52 -6.68 -14.61
CA ARG A 45 -0.72 -6.40 -13.42
C ARG A 45 -1.62 -6.15 -12.22
N LYS A 46 -1.32 -6.87 -11.15
CA LYS A 46 -2.07 -6.84 -9.89
C LYS A 46 -1.85 -5.51 -9.19
N ILE A 47 -2.94 -4.90 -8.76
CA ILE A 47 -2.94 -3.71 -7.90
C ILE A 47 -3.02 -4.18 -6.45
N ASN A 48 -2.29 -3.52 -5.54
CA ASN A 48 -2.36 -3.84 -4.12
C ASN A 48 -3.80 -3.69 -3.63
N ALA A 49 -4.23 -4.61 -2.76
CA ALA A 49 -5.46 -4.42 -2.02
C ALA A 49 -5.36 -3.12 -1.21
N VAL A 50 -6.32 -2.22 -1.44
CA VAL A 50 -6.39 -0.95 -0.70
C VAL A 50 -6.73 -1.24 0.75
N LYS A 51 -5.98 -0.65 1.65
CA LYS A 51 -6.20 -0.67 3.10
C LYS A 51 -6.35 0.75 3.60
N PHE A 52 -7.20 0.95 4.59
CA PHE A 52 -7.31 2.21 5.34
C PHE A 52 -7.57 1.91 6.80
N ILE A 53 -7.29 2.87 7.66
CA ILE A 53 -7.54 2.80 9.10
C ILE A 53 -8.50 3.92 9.52
N ARG A 54 -9.14 3.78 10.67
CA ARG A 54 -9.83 4.88 11.37
C ARG A 54 -9.04 5.20 12.63
N LEU A 55 -8.19 6.21 12.58
CA LEU A 55 -7.28 6.58 13.67
C LEU A 55 -8.05 6.93 14.94
N ASP A 56 -9.19 7.60 14.84
CA ASP A 56 -10.04 7.94 15.99
C ASP A 56 -10.58 6.72 16.74
N PHE A 57 -10.83 5.61 16.05
CA PHE A 57 -11.20 4.36 16.71
C PHE A 57 -10.11 3.92 17.68
N PHE A 58 -8.84 4.04 17.29
CA PHE A 58 -7.71 3.67 18.14
C PHE A 58 -7.46 4.66 19.27
N ARG A 59 -7.64 5.96 19.02
CA ARG A 59 -7.61 6.97 20.08
C ARG A 59 -8.62 6.67 21.18
N PHE A 60 -9.84 6.25 20.80
CA PHE A 60 -10.89 5.88 21.75
C PHE A 60 -10.49 4.72 22.67
N TYR A 61 -9.72 3.73 22.17
CA TYR A 61 -9.19 2.64 22.99
C TYR A 61 -7.88 2.96 23.73
N GLY A 62 -7.45 4.22 23.72
CA GLY A 62 -6.28 4.69 24.48
C GLY A 62 -4.94 4.52 23.77
N PHE A 63 -4.93 4.13 22.49
CA PHE A 63 -3.69 4.05 21.71
C PHE A 63 -3.13 5.44 21.38
N GLN A 64 -1.81 5.58 21.44
CA GLN A 64 -1.06 6.81 21.23
C GLN A 64 -0.46 6.91 19.82
N PHE A 65 -0.21 5.79 19.13
CA PHE A 65 0.30 5.81 17.75
C PHE A 65 -0.53 6.65 16.74
N PRO A 66 -1.86 6.88 16.91
CA PRO A 66 -2.58 7.80 16.03
C PRO A 66 -2.05 9.23 16.08
N ASN A 67 -1.44 9.64 17.20
CA ASN A 67 -0.86 10.97 17.37
C ASN A 67 0.48 11.06 16.63
N THR A 68 1.32 10.01 16.70
CA THR A 68 2.57 9.98 15.93
C THR A 68 2.33 10.06 14.42
N PHE A 69 1.24 9.47 13.91
CA PHE A 69 0.88 9.63 12.49
C PHE A 69 0.30 11.01 12.15
N ALA A 70 -0.41 11.64 13.08
CA ALA A 70 -0.89 13.00 12.90
C ALA A 70 0.26 14.01 12.85
N GLU A 71 1.25 13.88 13.73
CA GLU A 71 2.49 14.66 13.71
C GLU A 71 3.26 14.50 12.38
N GLN A 72 3.24 13.29 11.82
CA GLN A 72 3.84 13.01 10.52
C GLN A 72 2.99 13.50 9.31
N GLY A 73 1.84 14.11 9.55
CA GLY A 73 0.93 14.56 8.49
C GLY A 73 0.30 13.41 7.67
N LEU A 74 0.28 12.19 8.20
CA LEU A 74 -0.15 10.99 7.46
C LEU A 74 -1.64 10.67 7.58
N THR A 75 -2.40 11.43 8.37
CA THR A 75 -3.82 11.15 8.67
C THR A 75 -4.64 10.99 7.39
N HIS A 76 -4.56 11.95 6.46
CA HIS A 76 -5.33 11.91 5.22
C HIS A 76 -5.01 10.66 4.37
N LEU A 77 -3.72 10.32 4.25
CA LEU A 77 -3.28 9.17 3.46
C LEU A 77 -3.72 7.83 4.09
N LEU A 78 -3.65 7.72 5.42
CA LEU A 78 -4.00 6.50 6.17
C LEU A 78 -5.51 6.24 6.21
N GLU A 79 -6.32 7.30 6.23
CA GLU A 79 -7.78 7.20 6.32
C GLU A 79 -8.48 7.33 4.97
N GLN A 80 -7.71 7.38 3.87
CA GLN A 80 -8.22 7.65 2.53
C GLN A 80 -9.26 6.61 2.10
N LYS A 81 -10.42 7.11 1.61
CA LYS A 81 -11.52 6.32 1.07
C LYS A 81 -11.90 6.79 -0.34
N GLY A 82 -12.61 5.95 -1.05
CA GLY A 82 -13.20 6.30 -2.35
C GLY A 82 -13.28 5.12 -3.30
N CYS A 83 -13.22 5.44 -4.58
CA CYS A 83 -13.10 4.47 -5.64
C CYS A 83 -11.73 4.56 -6.31
N ILE A 84 -11.41 3.50 -7.07
CA ILE A 84 -10.21 3.45 -7.90
C ILE A 84 -10.60 3.21 -9.36
N TYR A 85 -9.69 3.58 -10.26
CA TYR A 85 -9.77 3.34 -11.70
C TYR A 85 -8.67 2.37 -12.14
N PRO A 86 -8.88 1.04 -12.05
CA PRO A 86 -7.81 0.05 -12.19
C PRO A 86 -7.02 0.16 -13.49
N ASP A 87 -7.70 0.39 -14.61
CA ASP A 87 -7.05 0.44 -15.92
C ASP A 87 -6.22 1.72 -16.08
N LEU A 88 -6.73 2.87 -15.60
CA LEU A 88 -5.98 4.11 -15.59
C LEU A 88 -4.77 4.05 -14.65
N ILE A 89 -4.86 3.35 -13.52
CA ILE A 89 -3.72 3.11 -12.62
C ILE A 89 -2.64 2.31 -13.34
N ARG A 90 -3.01 1.27 -14.10
CA ARG A 90 -2.04 0.49 -14.89
C ARG A 90 -1.38 1.34 -15.96
N VAL A 91 -2.14 2.19 -16.66
CA VAL A 91 -1.58 3.14 -17.64
C VAL A 91 -0.65 4.15 -16.96
N PHE A 92 -1.03 4.66 -15.79
CA PHE A 92 -0.21 5.55 -14.97
C PHE A 92 1.15 4.92 -14.69
N TYR A 93 1.19 3.67 -14.22
CA TYR A 93 2.43 2.95 -13.95
C TYR A 93 3.20 2.57 -15.20
N PHE A 94 2.51 2.13 -16.26
CA PHE A 94 3.13 1.80 -17.54
C PHE A 94 3.89 2.99 -18.11
N ASN A 95 3.29 4.18 -18.05
CA ASN A 95 3.89 5.42 -18.56
C ASN A 95 4.79 6.14 -17.54
N LEU A 96 4.86 5.66 -16.30
CA LEU A 96 5.69 6.26 -15.23
C LEU A 96 7.16 6.34 -15.66
N ARG A 97 7.77 7.51 -15.50
CA ARG A 97 9.18 7.76 -15.76
C ARG A 97 9.79 8.43 -14.54
N TYR A 98 11.03 8.06 -14.26
CA TYR A 98 11.87 8.71 -13.26
C TYR A 98 13.12 9.21 -13.97
N ARG A 99 13.35 10.53 -13.96
CA ARG A 99 14.53 11.17 -14.52
C ARG A 99 14.92 12.34 -13.64
N ASP A 100 16.17 12.39 -13.22
CA ASP A 100 16.74 13.52 -12.47
C ASP A 100 15.92 13.91 -11.24
N GLY A 101 15.44 12.93 -10.47
CA GLY A 101 14.59 13.15 -9.30
C GLY A 101 13.11 13.42 -9.60
N ILE A 102 12.74 13.61 -10.86
CA ILE A 102 11.38 13.96 -11.27
C ILE A 102 10.62 12.69 -11.69
N ILE A 103 9.48 12.45 -11.02
CA ILE A 103 8.51 11.45 -11.46
C ILE A 103 7.46 12.10 -12.36
N SER A 104 7.26 11.51 -13.53
CA SER A 104 6.21 11.94 -14.46
C SER A 104 5.51 10.76 -15.11
N THR A 105 4.30 10.97 -15.57
CA THR A 105 3.53 10.01 -16.35
C THR A 105 2.58 10.73 -17.31
N LYS A 106 1.92 9.97 -18.17
CA LYS A 106 0.91 10.48 -19.10
C LYS A 106 -0.27 9.51 -19.14
N VAL A 107 -1.47 10.00 -18.91
CA VAL A 107 -2.70 9.17 -18.92
C VAL A 107 -3.74 9.90 -19.76
N LYS A 108 -4.31 9.22 -20.77
CA LYS A 108 -5.30 9.80 -21.70
C LYS A 108 -4.90 11.17 -22.27
N GLY A 109 -3.65 11.34 -22.68
CA GLY A 109 -3.19 12.62 -23.22
C GLY A 109 -2.68 13.62 -22.17
N VAL A 110 -3.13 13.52 -20.91
CA VAL A 110 -2.77 14.45 -19.83
C VAL A 110 -1.40 14.09 -19.25
N ARG A 111 -0.48 15.06 -19.24
CA ARG A 111 0.83 14.92 -18.59
C ARG A 111 0.69 15.21 -17.10
N ILE A 112 1.24 14.33 -16.27
CA ILE A 112 1.23 14.43 -14.81
C ILE A 112 2.69 14.43 -14.34
N ILE A 113 3.05 15.39 -13.50
CA ILE A 113 4.33 15.45 -12.79
C ILE A 113 3.99 15.34 -11.31
N LEU A 114 4.70 14.48 -10.56
CA LEU A 114 4.53 14.36 -9.12
C LEU A 114 5.39 15.42 -8.42
N ASP A 115 4.80 16.61 -8.29
CA ASP A 115 5.38 17.80 -7.69
C ASP A 115 4.72 18.15 -6.35
N ASP A 116 5.21 19.21 -5.72
CA ASP A 116 4.73 19.69 -4.42
C ASP A 116 3.23 20.02 -4.41
N ASP A 117 2.69 20.47 -5.55
CA ASP A 117 1.25 20.70 -5.73
C ASP A 117 0.45 19.39 -5.56
N ILE A 118 0.92 18.28 -6.14
CA ILE A 118 0.29 16.96 -5.90
C ILE A 118 0.44 16.53 -4.45
N TRP A 119 1.63 16.66 -3.88
CA TRP A 119 1.90 16.16 -2.53
C TRP A 119 1.08 16.92 -1.48
N THR A 120 0.97 18.24 -1.61
CA THR A 120 0.24 19.08 -0.66
C THR A 120 -1.28 19.06 -0.91
N ASN A 121 -1.75 19.15 -2.15
CA ASN A 121 -3.19 19.30 -2.42
C ASN A 121 -3.92 17.96 -2.58
N VAL A 122 -3.25 16.93 -3.07
CA VAL A 122 -3.87 15.62 -3.29
C VAL A 122 -3.53 14.64 -2.18
N ALA A 123 -2.25 14.49 -1.84
CA ALA A 123 -1.84 13.57 -0.78
C ALA A 123 -2.04 14.18 0.62
N GLN A 124 -2.09 15.52 0.72
CA GLN A 124 -2.12 16.28 1.97
C GLN A 124 -0.92 15.97 2.89
N LEU A 125 0.24 15.79 2.26
CA LEU A 125 1.50 15.56 2.96
C LEU A 125 2.20 16.90 3.22
N PRO A 126 2.75 17.10 4.43
CA PRO A 126 3.63 18.23 4.69
C PRO A 126 4.93 18.08 3.90
N ILE A 127 5.49 19.22 3.50
CA ILE A 127 6.82 19.32 2.91
C ILE A 127 7.67 20.05 3.94
N TRP A 128 8.60 19.32 4.57
CA TRP A 128 9.49 19.87 5.60
C TRP A 128 10.86 20.18 5.01
N ASP A 129 11.43 21.31 5.39
CA ASP A 129 12.79 21.70 4.99
C ASP A 129 13.87 20.77 5.57
N ASP A 130 13.58 20.17 6.72
CA ASP A 130 14.45 19.23 7.44
C ASP A 130 14.05 17.75 7.22
N ALA A 131 13.24 17.46 6.20
CA ALA A 131 12.81 16.09 5.90
C ALA A 131 14.00 15.17 5.59
N VAL A 132 13.97 13.97 6.16
CA VAL A 132 15.01 12.94 5.99
C VAL A 132 14.46 11.77 5.19
N LYS A 133 15.21 11.33 4.18
CA LYS A 133 14.93 10.10 3.41
C LYS A 133 15.35 8.86 4.19
N VAL A 134 14.70 8.63 5.34
CA VAL A 134 15.08 7.57 6.30
C VAL A 134 15.13 6.19 5.65
N HIS A 135 14.33 5.93 4.62
CA HIS A 135 14.30 4.66 3.89
C HIS A 135 15.55 4.37 3.07
N LEU A 136 16.41 5.37 2.86
CA LEU A 136 17.72 5.24 2.22
C LEU A 136 18.85 4.98 3.23
N GLY A 137 18.54 5.02 4.53
CA GLY A 137 19.49 4.84 5.63
C GLY A 137 19.53 6.05 6.56
N LEU A 138 20.09 5.83 7.75
CA LEU A 138 20.39 6.84 8.75
C LEU A 138 21.82 6.62 9.23
N GLU A 139 22.54 7.71 9.52
CA GLU A 139 23.87 7.63 10.12
C GLU A 139 23.78 6.97 11.50
N ASP A 140 24.77 6.14 11.84
CA ASP A 140 24.84 5.36 13.08
C ASP A 140 23.63 4.42 13.35
N PHE A 141 22.82 4.11 12.34
CA PHE A 141 21.70 3.21 12.49
C PHE A 141 22.15 1.78 12.79
N ASN A 142 21.93 1.35 14.03
CA ASN A 142 22.16 -0.04 14.42
C ASN A 142 20.87 -0.86 14.34
N ARG A 143 20.72 -1.58 13.23
CA ARG A 143 19.57 -2.45 12.95
C ARG A 143 19.18 -3.37 14.12
N MET A 144 20.15 -3.99 14.79
CA MET A 144 19.86 -4.96 15.85
C MET A 144 19.42 -4.26 17.14
N MET A 145 20.12 -3.19 17.55
CA MET A 145 19.73 -2.42 18.73
C MET A 145 18.35 -1.79 18.55
N THR A 146 18.08 -1.22 17.38
CA THR A 146 16.75 -0.66 17.05
C THR A 146 15.67 -1.74 17.13
N PHE A 147 15.86 -2.89 16.49
CA PHE A 147 14.89 -3.99 16.58
C PHE A 147 14.62 -4.42 18.03
N GLN A 148 15.67 -4.53 18.85
CA GLN A 148 15.55 -4.92 20.25
C GLN A 148 14.78 -3.89 21.08
N SER A 149 14.94 -2.60 20.80
CA SER A 149 14.22 -1.51 21.49
C SER A 149 12.68 -1.58 21.32
N PHE A 150 12.21 -2.25 20.27
CA PHE A 150 10.78 -2.41 19.99
C PHE A 150 10.19 -3.68 20.63
N LEU A 151 11.01 -4.60 21.13
CA LEU A 151 10.53 -5.84 21.76
C LEU A 151 9.90 -5.57 23.14
N ARG A 152 8.92 -6.39 23.52
CA ARG A 152 8.38 -6.43 24.89
C ARG A 152 9.38 -6.99 25.90
N HIS A 153 10.14 -8.00 25.46
CA HIS A 153 11.10 -8.77 26.27
C HIS A 153 12.38 -8.97 25.45
N PRO A 154 13.24 -7.92 25.33
CA PRO A 154 14.45 -7.98 24.50
C PRO A 154 15.41 -9.10 24.91
N GLU A 155 15.47 -9.44 26.20
CA GLU A 155 16.30 -10.50 26.77
C GLU A 155 15.93 -11.92 26.32
N GLN A 156 14.71 -12.14 25.81
CA GLN A 156 14.22 -13.45 25.38
C GLN A 156 14.50 -13.77 23.90
N GLN A 157 15.17 -12.87 23.17
CA GLN A 157 15.41 -13.04 21.75
C GLN A 157 16.42 -14.15 21.44
N THR A 158 15.91 -15.31 21.04
CA THR A 158 16.72 -16.52 20.78
C THR A 158 17.10 -16.69 19.31
N ASN A 159 16.35 -16.09 18.37
CA ASN A 159 16.56 -16.31 16.93
C ASN A 159 17.01 -15.02 16.22
N ARG A 160 18.29 -14.96 15.83
CA ARG A 160 18.90 -13.81 15.13
C ARG A 160 18.71 -13.84 13.60
N ARG A 161 18.20 -14.93 13.02
CA ARG A 161 18.09 -15.08 11.55
C ARG A 161 16.87 -14.38 10.95
N GLN A 162 15.77 -14.27 11.70
CA GLN A 162 14.54 -13.63 11.24
C GLN A 162 14.05 -12.63 12.27
N LEU A 163 13.93 -11.36 11.84
CA LEU A 163 13.39 -10.29 12.65
C LEU A 163 11.86 -10.31 12.53
N LEU A 164 11.17 -10.90 13.50
CA LEU A 164 9.71 -11.05 13.50
C LEU A 164 9.05 -10.07 14.47
N VAL A 165 7.97 -9.41 14.03
CA VAL A 165 7.29 -8.38 14.83
C VAL A 165 6.34 -8.94 15.88
N GLY A 166 6.19 -10.26 15.99
CA GLY A 166 5.34 -10.90 17.01
C GLY A 166 5.80 -10.58 18.45
N GLY A 167 7.09 -10.33 18.64
CA GLY A 167 7.67 -9.93 19.93
C GLY A 167 7.59 -8.44 20.24
N PHE A 168 7.17 -7.60 19.29
CA PHE A 168 7.11 -6.15 19.49
C PHE A 168 6.06 -5.77 20.55
N LYS A 169 6.29 -4.61 21.16
CA LYS A 169 5.28 -3.87 21.90
C LYS A 169 4.08 -3.57 20.98
N VAL A 170 2.92 -3.42 21.59
CA VAL A 170 1.62 -3.44 20.91
C VAL A 170 1.54 -2.36 19.82
N GLU A 171 1.96 -1.14 20.13
CA GLU A 171 1.85 0.01 19.23
C GLU A 171 2.89 -0.03 18.11
N GLU A 172 4.13 -0.39 18.43
CA GLU A 172 5.21 -0.54 17.46
C GLU A 172 4.89 -1.62 16.43
N ARG A 173 4.26 -2.71 16.88
CA ARG A 173 3.73 -3.74 15.98
C ARG A 173 2.63 -3.19 15.07
N MET A 174 1.74 -2.35 15.59
CA MET A 174 0.67 -1.76 14.79
C MET A 174 1.19 -0.74 13.77
N ILE A 175 2.10 0.14 14.18
CA ILE A 175 2.77 1.08 13.28
C ILE A 175 3.48 0.31 12.17
N HIS A 176 4.19 -0.78 12.50
CA HIS A 176 4.80 -1.66 11.51
C HIS A 176 3.79 -2.20 10.49
N TYR A 177 2.66 -2.73 10.94
CA TYR A 177 1.61 -3.22 10.04
C TYR A 177 1.04 -2.11 9.14
N LEU A 178 0.86 -0.89 9.67
CA LEU A 178 0.39 0.26 8.89
C LEU A 178 1.42 0.71 7.84
N ILE A 179 2.71 0.66 8.19
CA ILE A 179 3.79 0.90 7.22
C ILE A 179 3.68 -0.11 6.08
N VAL A 180 3.63 -1.41 6.37
CA VAL A 180 3.77 -2.46 5.34
C VAL A 180 2.47 -2.76 4.58
N TRP A 181 1.35 -2.18 5.00
CA TRP A 181 0.05 -2.28 4.32
C TRP A 181 -0.34 -1.02 3.57
N ILE A 182 0.05 0.17 4.04
CA ILE A 182 -0.39 1.45 3.46
C ILE A 182 0.80 2.27 2.96
N LEU A 183 1.78 2.57 3.82
CA LEU A 183 2.81 3.59 3.53
C LEU A 183 3.96 3.11 2.65
N CYS A 184 4.38 1.86 2.80
CA CYS A 184 5.41 1.19 2.00
C CYS A 184 4.97 -0.26 1.76
N PRO A 185 3.89 -0.46 0.99
CA PRO A 185 3.17 -1.72 0.99
C PRO A 185 3.90 -2.83 0.25
N ARG A 186 3.75 -4.06 0.75
CA ARG A 186 4.27 -5.29 0.12
C ARG A 186 3.24 -6.41 0.10
N ALA A 187 3.40 -7.34 -0.83
CA ALA A 187 2.40 -8.39 -1.06
C ALA A 187 2.38 -9.49 0.01
N THR A 188 3.53 -9.81 0.61
CA THR A 188 3.68 -10.95 1.53
C THR A 188 4.64 -10.63 2.68
N ASN A 189 4.81 -11.58 3.62
CA ASN A 189 5.75 -11.52 4.73
C ASN A 189 5.57 -10.30 5.65
N HIS A 190 4.30 -9.92 5.90
CA HIS A 190 3.99 -8.77 6.76
C HIS A 190 4.48 -8.93 8.19
N ALA A 191 4.71 -10.16 8.69
CA ALA A 191 5.24 -10.39 10.03
C ALA A 191 6.78 -10.24 10.14
N GLN A 192 7.48 -10.18 9.01
CA GLN A 192 8.94 -9.99 8.99
C GLN A 192 9.27 -8.50 8.94
N CYS A 193 10.15 -8.05 9.81
CA CYS A 193 10.65 -6.68 9.83
C CYS A 193 11.91 -6.56 8.97
N SER A 194 11.77 -5.90 7.82
CA SER A 194 12.90 -5.53 6.97
C SER A 194 13.68 -4.37 7.59
N GLU A 195 14.89 -4.12 7.10
CA GLU A 195 15.67 -2.95 7.51
C GLU A 195 14.97 -1.63 7.16
N GLN A 196 14.36 -1.56 5.98
CA GLN A 196 13.54 -0.41 5.57
C GLN A 196 12.35 -0.20 6.52
N ASP A 197 11.70 -1.29 6.97
CA ASP A 197 10.59 -1.16 7.91
C ASP A 197 11.07 -0.64 9.26
N LEU A 198 12.25 -1.10 9.72
CA LEU A 198 12.85 -0.65 10.98
C LEU A 198 13.24 0.82 10.92
N LEU A 199 13.80 1.28 9.80
CA LEU A 199 14.14 2.69 9.59
C LEU A 199 12.87 3.58 9.63
N LEU A 200 11.81 3.17 8.95
CA LEU A 200 10.53 3.89 8.95
C LEU A 200 9.88 3.90 10.34
N LEU A 201 9.86 2.75 11.00
CA LEU A 201 9.31 2.62 12.35
C LEU A 201 10.12 3.47 13.35
N TYR A 202 11.45 3.42 13.26
CA TYR A 202 12.34 4.26 14.07
C TYR A 202 12.12 5.75 13.81
N GLY A 203 12.03 6.17 12.55
CA GLY A 203 11.79 7.56 12.19
C GLY A 203 10.47 8.10 12.75
N ILE A 204 9.37 7.33 12.64
CA ILE A 204 8.07 7.70 13.22
C ILE A 204 8.16 7.83 14.73
N LEU A 205 8.76 6.84 15.41
CA LEU A 205 8.80 6.78 16.87
C LEU A 205 9.77 7.80 17.50
N ASN A 206 10.76 8.27 16.75
CA ASN A 206 11.70 9.31 17.19
C ASN A 206 11.35 10.69 16.63
N HIS A 207 10.12 10.86 16.10
CA HIS A 207 9.61 12.13 15.58
C HIS A 207 10.52 12.77 14.51
N ILE A 208 11.23 11.95 13.72
CA ILE A 208 12.00 12.43 12.57
C ILE A 208 11.01 12.81 11.48
N HIS A 209 11.13 14.00 10.91
CA HIS A 209 10.38 14.39 9.71
C HIS A 209 10.78 13.51 8.53
N ILE A 210 9.95 12.53 8.17
CA ILE A 210 10.25 11.59 7.08
C ILE A 210 9.85 12.22 5.74
N ASP A 211 10.72 12.14 4.74
CA ASP A 211 10.38 12.52 3.36
C ASP A 211 9.41 11.49 2.73
N TRP A 212 8.12 11.61 3.10
CA TRP A 212 7.03 10.78 2.60
C TRP A 212 6.86 10.84 1.09
N PRO A 213 6.92 12.02 0.43
CA PRO A 213 6.94 12.11 -1.03
C PRO A 213 8.02 11.24 -1.67
N ALA A 214 9.27 11.31 -1.17
CA ALA A 214 10.36 10.48 -1.69
C ALA A 214 10.13 8.99 -1.45
N LEU A 215 9.65 8.58 -0.26
CA LEU A 215 9.33 7.17 0.02
C LEU A 215 8.27 6.63 -0.97
N ILE A 216 7.18 7.38 -1.16
CA ILE A 216 6.09 6.99 -2.05
C ILE A 216 6.61 6.90 -3.49
N ALA A 217 7.34 7.92 -3.94
CA ALA A 217 8.00 7.98 -5.24
C ALA A 217 8.90 6.75 -5.51
N ASP A 218 9.83 6.46 -4.60
CA ASP A 218 10.74 5.32 -4.72
C ASP A 218 10.00 3.98 -4.73
N THR A 219 8.95 3.87 -3.92
CA THR A 219 8.09 2.68 -3.90
C THR A 219 7.35 2.50 -5.22
N MET A 220 6.84 3.58 -5.84
CA MET A 220 6.22 3.53 -7.17
C MET A 220 7.22 3.07 -8.24
N VAL A 221 8.44 3.63 -8.22
CA VAL A 221 9.50 3.25 -9.17
C VAL A 221 9.91 1.79 -9.01
N LYS A 222 10.03 1.31 -7.77
CA LYS A 222 10.32 -0.10 -7.45
C LYS A 222 9.22 -1.03 -7.97
N ALA A 223 7.95 -0.69 -7.75
CA ALA A 223 6.80 -1.47 -8.23
C ALA A 223 6.71 -1.48 -9.77
N LYS A 224 7.12 -0.41 -10.43
CA LYS A 224 7.22 -0.35 -11.90
C LYS A 224 8.25 -1.35 -12.43
N LYS A 225 9.45 -1.39 -11.84
CA LYS A 225 10.59 -2.19 -12.33
C LYS A 225 10.38 -3.70 -12.24
N SER A 226 9.58 -4.18 -11.30
CA SER A 226 9.43 -5.61 -11.05
C SER A 226 7.99 -6.10 -11.25
N HIS A 227 7.80 -7.05 -12.17
CA HIS A 227 6.48 -7.64 -12.46
C HIS A 227 5.89 -8.43 -11.28
N SER A 228 6.73 -8.94 -10.36
CA SER A 228 6.26 -9.65 -9.17
C SER A 228 5.71 -8.73 -8.09
N TYR A 229 6.05 -7.44 -8.13
CA TYR A 229 5.45 -6.46 -7.24
C TYR A 229 4.01 -6.18 -7.68
N GLN A 230 3.15 -5.92 -6.72
CA GLN A 230 1.84 -5.36 -7.00
C GLN A 230 1.96 -3.83 -7.11
N LEU A 231 1.00 -3.19 -7.78
CA LEU A 231 0.98 -1.73 -7.97
C LEU A 231 0.36 -1.05 -6.74
N PRO A 232 1.14 -0.28 -5.95
CA PRO A 232 0.64 0.35 -4.73
C PRO A 232 -0.14 1.65 -5.00
N TYR A 233 -0.64 2.27 -3.92
CA TYR A 233 -1.20 3.63 -3.90
C TYR A 233 -2.38 3.89 -4.86
N ALA A 234 -3.20 2.87 -5.11
CA ALA A 234 -4.32 2.94 -6.05
C ALA A 234 -5.29 4.12 -5.78
N LEU A 235 -5.62 4.38 -4.51
CA LEU A 235 -6.47 5.51 -4.13
C LEU A 235 -5.80 6.85 -4.39
N LEU A 236 -4.57 7.04 -3.92
CA LEU A 236 -3.80 8.26 -4.16
C LEU A 236 -3.68 8.55 -5.67
N ILE A 237 -3.34 7.55 -6.48
CA ILE A 237 -3.26 7.70 -7.94
C ILE A 237 -4.61 8.10 -8.52
N SER A 238 -5.71 7.47 -8.08
CA SER A 238 -7.05 7.82 -8.57
C SER A 238 -7.42 9.27 -8.26
N ARG A 239 -7.07 9.77 -7.07
CA ARG A 239 -7.25 11.20 -6.73
C ARG A 239 -6.36 12.12 -7.55
N ILE A 240 -5.12 11.71 -7.85
CA ILE A 240 -4.23 12.47 -8.73
C ILE A 240 -4.82 12.60 -10.14
N LEU A 241 -5.41 11.51 -10.67
CA LEU A 241 -6.04 11.51 -11.98
C LEU A 241 -7.23 12.49 -12.02
N GLU A 242 -8.10 12.44 -11.01
CA GLU A 242 -9.22 13.38 -10.87
C GLU A 242 -8.72 14.83 -10.77
N PHE A 243 -7.75 15.08 -9.89
CA PHE A 243 -7.21 16.42 -9.63
C PHE A 243 -6.57 17.06 -10.87
N LYS A 244 -5.82 16.28 -11.65
CA LYS A 244 -5.19 16.78 -12.89
C LYS A 244 -6.16 16.78 -14.10
N GLY A 245 -7.44 16.47 -13.89
CA GLY A 245 -8.47 16.53 -14.93
C GLY A 245 -8.35 15.44 -15.99
N VAL A 246 -7.86 14.25 -15.62
CA VAL A 246 -7.90 13.08 -16.51
C VAL A 246 -9.36 12.66 -16.68
N PRO A 247 -9.87 12.49 -17.91
CA PRO A 247 -11.25 12.03 -18.11
C PRO A 247 -11.47 10.65 -17.52
N VAL A 248 -12.45 10.50 -16.62
CA VAL A 248 -12.79 9.23 -15.93
C VAL A 248 -14.17 8.71 -16.30
N GLU A 249 -14.92 9.44 -17.12
CA GLU A 249 -16.24 9.05 -17.59
C GLU A 249 -16.15 7.77 -18.43
N GLY A 250 -17.01 6.80 -18.12
CA GLY A 250 -17.05 5.50 -18.82
C GLY A 250 -15.97 4.52 -18.39
N GLU A 251 -15.09 4.89 -17.46
CA GLU A 251 -14.05 3.99 -16.95
C GLU A 251 -14.61 2.93 -15.99
N LEU A 252 -13.87 1.82 -15.86
CA LEU A 252 -14.15 0.84 -14.82
C LEU A 252 -13.90 1.48 -13.45
N VAL A 253 -14.98 1.60 -12.67
CA VAL A 253 -14.92 2.10 -11.29
C VAL A 253 -14.99 0.94 -10.32
N GLN A 254 -14.01 0.85 -9.42
CA GLN A 254 -14.01 -0.10 -8.32
C GLN A 254 -14.12 0.66 -6.99
N ASN A 255 -15.27 0.53 -6.32
CA ASN A 255 -15.46 1.10 -4.98
C ASN A 255 -14.69 0.29 -3.93
N ILE A 256 -13.98 0.97 -3.05
CA ILE A 256 -13.30 0.33 -1.92
C ILE A 256 -14.34 0.04 -0.85
N VAL A 257 -14.66 -1.24 -0.67
CA VAL A 257 -15.59 -1.70 0.35
C VAL A 257 -14.91 -1.76 1.72
N THR A 258 -15.64 -1.43 2.79
CA THR A 258 -15.11 -1.46 4.15
C THR A 258 -14.61 -2.85 4.56
N VAL A 259 -15.37 -3.89 4.24
CA VAL A 259 -15.05 -5.27 4.62
C VAL A 259 -13.80 -5.72 3.89
N GLY A 260 -12.75 -6.02 4.66
CA GLY A 260 -11.46 -6.47 4.11
C GLY A 260 -10.49 -5.35 3.74
N SER A 261 -10.92 -4.09 3.67
CA SER A 261 -10.04 -2.92 3.48
C SER A 261 -9.81 -2.13 4.77
N GLU A 262 -10.79 -2.05 5.65
CA GLU A 262 -10.62 -1.38 6.94
C GLU A 262 -9.76 -2.22 7.89
N ILE A 263 -8.71 -1.60 8.43
CA ILE A 263 -7.89 -2.13 9.51
C ILE A 263 -8.62 -1.83 10.82
N GLY A 264 -9.51 -2.74 11.22
CA GLY A 264 -10.26 -2.71 12.48
C GLY A 264 -10.19 -4.04 13.22
N ASP A 265 -11.15 -4.31 14.11
CA ASP A 265 -11.14 -5.44 15.05
C ASP A 265 -10.84 -6.81 14.45
N THR A 266 -11.36 -7.12 13.26
CA THR A 266 -11.08 -8.40 12.59
C THR A 266 -9.60 -8.56 12.24
N THR A 267 -8.95 -7.46 11.86
CA THR A 267 -7.51 -7.44 11.59
C THR A 267 -6.73 -7.59 12.89
N PHE A 268 -7.23 -7.04 14.01
CA PHE A 268 -6.64 -7.22 15.35
C PHE A 268 -6.59 -8.69 15.77
N HIS A 269 -7.73 -9.38 15.64
CA HIS A 269 -7.82 -10.80 15.95
C HIS A 269 -6.85 -11.63 15.09
N GLN A 270 -6.75 -11.32 13.78
CA GLN A 270 -5.81 -11.97 12.87
C GLN A 270 -4.34 -11.69 13.20
N MET A 271 -4.04 -10.51 13.76
CA MET A 271 -2.70 -10.12 14.23
C MET A 271 -2.37 -10.66 15.64
N GLY A 272 -3.25 -11.51 16.20
CA GLY A 272 -3.05 -12.10 17.53
C GLY A 272 -3.20 -11.11 18.67
N PHE A 273 -3.90 -9.98 18.45
CA PHE A 273 -4.40 -9.16 19.55
C PHE A 273 -5.70 -9.80 20.03
N ILE A 274 -5.68 -10.36 21.25
CA ILE A 274 -6.90 -10.79 21.93
C ILE A 274 -7.47 -9.54 22.59
N THR A 275 -8.57 -9.01 22.09
CA THR A 275 -9.40 -8.10 22.88
C THR A 275 -9.90 -8.91 24.07
N ARG A 276 -9.24 -8.81 25.22
CA ARG A 276 -9.90 -9.23 26.46
C ARG A 276 -11.11 -8.31 26.59
N GLY A 277 -12.29 -8.90 26.42
CA GLY A 277 -13.54 -8.17 26.52
C GLY A 277 -13.60 -7.44 27.84
N PHE A 278 -13.68 -6.12 27.77
CA PHE A 278 -14.17 -5.32 28.89
C PHE A 278 -15.69 -5.29 28.75
N CYS A 279 -16.33 -6.32 29.32
CA CYS A 279 -17.64 -6.13 29.94
C CYS A 279 -17.41 -5.58 31.35
#